data_AF-A0A2D5J9W1-F1
#
_entry.id   AF-A0A2D5J9W1-F1
#
_cell.length_a   1.000
_cell.length_b   1.000
_cell.length_c   1.000
_cell.angle_alpha   90.00
_cell.angle_beta   90.00
_cell.angle_gamma   90.00
#
_symmetry.space_group_name_H-M   'P 1'
#
loop_
_entity.id
_entity.type
_entity.pdbx_description
1 polymer ?
#
loop_
_entity_poly.entity_id
_entity_poly.type
_entity_poly.pdbx_seq_one_letter_code
_entity_poly.pdbx_strand_id
1 'polypeptide(L)' 'MNDNLIYGIFKELAVLEGLRTPEGAWKEADKTVIRKLLRQAVIMVRDLETVGTRKDSSDEA' A
#
# COMPACT_ATOMS: atom_id res chain seq x y z
N MET A 1 7.41 -9.49 1.24
CA MET A 1 6.39 -8.55 1.75
C MET A 1 6.83 -7.88 3.04
N ASN A 2 7.09 -6.57 2.97
CA ASN A 2 7.47 -5.73 4.10
C ASN A 2 6.22 -5.07 4.74
N ASP A 3 5.85 -5.49 5.95
CA ASP A 3 4.63 -5.02 6.64
C ASP A 3 4.64 -3.51 6.92
N ASN A 4 5.81 -2.92 7.20
CA ASN A 4 5.93 -1.48 7.42
C ASN A 4 5.66 -0.68 6.14
N LEU A 5 6.09 -1.20 4.98
CA LEU A 5 5.82 -0.58 3.69
C LEU A 5 4.33 -0.66 3.35
N ILE A 6 3.71 -1.82 3.57
CA ILE A 6 2.26 -2.01 3.38
C ILE A 6 1.48 -1.03 4.25
N TYR A 7 1.84 -0.92 5.54
CA TYR A 7 1.19 -0.01 6.47
C TYR A 7 1.40 1.46 6.08
N GLY A 8 2.57 1.83 5.57
CA GLY A 8 2.86 3.16 5.02
C GLY A 8 1.93 3.50 3.86
N ILE A 9 1.90 2.64 2.83
CA ILE A 9 1.05 2.84 1.63
C ILE A 9 -0.44 2.89 2.01
N PHE A 10 -0.89 1.99 2.88
CA PHE A 10 -2.27 1.99 3.38
C PHE A 10 -2.67 3.35 3.98
N LYS A 11 -1.80 3.96 4.80
CA LYS A 11 -2.08 5.27 5.40
C LYS A 11 -2.12 6.38 4.37
N GLU A 12 -1.21 6.37 3.39
CA GLU A 12 -1.21 7.36 2.30
C GLU A 12 -2.48 7.27 1.45
N LEU A 13 -2.90 6.05 1.09
CA LEU A 13 -4.17 5.84 0.38
C LEU A 13 -5.36 6.37 1.18
N ALA A 14 -5.39 6.15 2.50
CA ALA A 14 -6.44 6.68 3.36
C ALA A 14 -6.46 8.22 3.42
N VAL A 15 -5.31 8.87 3.32
CA VAL A 15 -5.21 10.34 3.25
C VAL A 15 -5.72 10.84 1.89
N LEU A 16 -5.32 10.18 0.79
CA LEU A 16 -5.76 10.53 -0.56
C LEU A 16 -7.27 10.36 -0.76
N GLU A 17 -7.87 9.31 -0.18
CA GLU A 17 -9.32 9.11 -0.18
C GLU A 17 -10.06 10.02 0.82
N GLY A 18 -9.34 10.87 1.57
CA GLY A 18 -9.92 11.85 2.49
C GLY A 18 -10.45 11.27 3.81
N LEU A 19 -10.21 9.98 4.06
CA LEU A 19 -10.69 9.20 5.21
C LEU A 19 -9.81 9.39 6.46
N ARG A 20 -8.53 9.71 6.24
CA ARG A 20 -7.53 9.98 7.26
C ARG A 20 -6.90 11.36 7.03
N THR A 21 -6.58 12.09 8.09
CA THR A 21 -5.80 13.33 7.97
C THR A 21 -4.31 13.02 7.85
N PRO A 22 -3.50 13.92 7.28
CA PRO A 22 -2.04 13.73 7.22
C PRO A 22 -1.40 13.50 8.61
N GLU A 23 -1.92 14.16 9.65
CA GLU A 23 -1.47 14.07 11.05
C GLU A 23 -1.89 12.75 11.69
N GLY A 24 -2.88 12.08 11.10
CA GLY A 24 -3.19 10.69 11.36
C GLY A 24 -4.51 10.40 12.05
N ALA A 25 -5.37 11.41 12.19
CA ALA A 25 -6.73 11.22 12.67
C ALA A 25 -7.60 10.56 11.59
N TRP A 26 -8.43 9.60 11.96
CA TRP A 26 -9.45 9.04 11.07
C TRP A 26 -10.73 9.87 11.19
N LYS A 27 -11.31 10.28 10.06
CA LYS A 27 -12.58 10.99 10.04
C LYS A 27 -13.75 10.03 10.21
N GLU A 28 -13.69 8.90 9.51
CA GLU A 28 -14.64 7.80 9.63
C GLU A 28 -13.91 6.49 9.36
N ALA A 29 -14.06 5.51 10.26
CA ALA A 29 -13.34 4.25 10.23
C ALA A 29 -14.31 3.09 10.00
N ASP A 30 -14.71 2.88 8.75
CA ASP A 30 -15.51 1.73 8.34
C ASP A 30 -14.62 0.49 8.09
N LYS A 31 -15.01 -0.65 8.66
CA LYS A 31 -14.24 -1.91 8.56
C LYS A 31 -14.10 -2.42 7.12
N THR A 32 -15.11 -2.22 6.29
CA THR A 32 -15.11 -2.62 4.87
C THR A 32 -14.13 -1.76 4.08
N VAL A 33 -14.15 -0.44 4.31
CA VAL A 33 -13.24 0.51 3.68
C VAL A 33 -11.79 0.23 4.08
N ILE A 34 -11.53 0.03 5.37
CA ILE A 34 -10.18 -0.30 5.86
C ILE A 34 -9.64 -1.58 5.20
N ARG A 35 -10.46 -2.64 5.09
CA ARG A 35 -10.05 -3.88 4.40
C ARG A 35 -9.77 -3.67 2.92
N LYS A 36 -10.57 -2.84 2.23
CA LYS A 36 -10.36 -2.51 0.82
C LYS A 36 -9.00 -1.83 0.62
N LEU A 37 -8.70 -0.81 1.43
CA LEU A 37 -7.44 -0.06 1.36
C LEU A 37 -6.22 -0.94 1.69
N LEU A 38 -6.32 -1.79 2.72
CA LEU A 38 -5.25 -2.74 3.05
C LEU A 38 -5.00 -3.73 1.91
N ARG A 39 -6.06 -4.24 1.27
CA ARG A 39 -5.92 -5.13 0.11
C ARG A 39 -5.22 -4.43 -1.05
N GLN A 40 -5.56 -3.17 -1.33
CA GLN A 40 -4.90 -2.37 -2.36
C GLN A 40 -3.41 -2.17 -2.06
N ALA A 41 -3.06 -1.80 -0.83
CA ALA A 41 -1.67 -1.64 -0.40
C ALA A 41 -0.85 -2.93 -0.57
N VAL A 42 -1.43 -4.09 -0.20
CA VAL A 42 -0.78 -5.40 -0.39
C VAL A 42 -0.54 -5.70 -1.87
N ILE A 43 -1.51 -5.42 -2.75
CA ILE A 43 -1.35 -5.63 -4.20
C ILE A 43 -0.23 -4.74 -4.75
N MET A 44 -0.20 -3.45 -4.39
CA MET A 44 0.85 -2.52 -4.84
C MET A 44 2.25 -2.98 -4.43
N VAL A 45 2.43 -3.45 -3.20
CA VAL A 45 3.72 -3.97 -2.74
C VAL A 45 4.13 -5.23 -3.49
N ARG A 46 3.18 -6.15 -3.74
CA ARG A 46 3.46 -7.35 -4.56
C ARG A 46 3.86 -6.98 -5.98
N ASP A 47 3.19 -6.02 -6.59
CA ASP A 47 3.52 -5.57 -7.95
C ASP A 47 4.94 -4.99 -7.99
N LEU A 48 5.34 -4.19 -6.99
CA LEU A 48 6.72 -3.69 -6.88
C LEU A 48 7.76 -4.81 -6.70
N GLU A 49 7.48 -5.80 -5.85
CA GLU A 49 8.36 -6.96 -5.63
C GLU A 49 8.54 -7.79 -6.92
N THR A 50 7.47 -7.93 -7.72
CA THR A 50 7.53 -8.64 -9.01
C THR A 50 8.21 -7.84 -10.13
N VAL A 51 8.10 -6.50 -10.11
CA VAL A 51 8.81 -5.64 -11.07
C VAL A 51 10.30 -5.59 -10.76
N GLY A 52 10.69 -5.55 -9.47
CA GLY A 52 12.10 -5.61 -9.06
C GLY A 52 12.78 -6.90 -9.50
N THR A 53 12.12 -8.04 -9.37
CA THR A 53 12.68 -9.35 -9.77
C THR A 53 12.84 -9.52 -11.28
N ARG A 54 12.00 -8.90 -12.13
CA ARG A 54 12.19 -8.96 -13.59
C ARG A 54 13.39 -8.14 -14.09
N LYS A 55 13.73 -7.06 -13.38
CA LYS A 55 14.85 -6.21 -13.76
C LYS A 55 16.20 -6.90 -13.52
N ASP A 56 16.33 -7.60 -12.39
CA ASP A 56 17.56 -8.34 -12.06
C ASP A 56 17.83 -9.51 -13.02
N SER A 57 16.79 -10.16 -13.59
CA SER A 57 16.98 -11.25 -14.56
C SER A 57 17.29 -10.79 -16.00
N SER A 58 17.24 -9.49 -16.28
CA SER A 58 17.47 -8.94 -17.63
C SER A 58 18.88 -8.36 -17.82
N ASP A 59 19.65 -8.18 -16.73
CA ASP A 59 21.03 -7.66 -16.76
C ASP A 59 22.08 -8.79 -16.82
N GLU A 60 21.67 -10.07 -16.78
CA GLU A 60 22.57 -11.26 -16.85
C GLU A 60 22.55 -11.98 -18.22
N ALA A 61 21.94 -11.41 -19.26
CA ALA A 61 21.83 -12.03 -20.59
C ALA A 61 22.60 -11.30 -21.70
#